data_AF-A0A949N000-F1
#
_entry.id   AF-A0A949N000-F1
#
_cell.length_a   1.000
_cell.length_b   1.000
_cell.length_c   1.000
_cell.angle_alpha   90.00
_cell.angle_beta   90.00
_cell.angle_gamma   90.00
#
_symmetry.space_group_name_H-M   'P 1'
#
loop_
_entity.id
_entity.type
_entity.pdbx_description
1 polymer ?
#
loop_
_entity_poly.entity_id
_entity_poly.type
_entity_poly.pdbx_seq_one_letter_code
_entity_poly.pdbx_strand_id
1 'polypeptide(L)' 'MNYLNAAKAWEESTGEGVTVAVIDDGVDGSHPDLKRNVLNGRNFTGSAGEANAETKNDHGTAMAGLIAAHGSGADGEN' A
#
# COMPACT_ATOMS: atom_id res chain seq x y z
N MET A 1 -12.79 -6.17 -6.86
CA MET A 1 -12.65 -7.14 -5.74
C MET A 1 -13.71 -8.26 -5.70
N ASN A 2 -14.66 -8.34 -6.64
CA ASN A 2 -15.72 -9.36 -6.59
C ASN A 2 -15.26 -10.78 -6.97
N TYR A 3 -14.20 -10.92 -7.76
CA TYR A 3 -13.67 -12.24 -8.15
C TYR A 3 -13.05 -13.02 -6.99
N LEU A 4 -12.57 -12.32 -5.96
CA LEU A 4 -11.96 -12.92 -4.77
C LEU A 4 -12.93 -13.04 -3.60
N ASN A 5 -14.17 -12.56 -3.76
CA ASN A 5 -15.16 -12.44 -2.69
C ASN A 5 -14.60 -11.76 -1.42
N ALA A 6 -13.78 -10.71 -1.61
CA ALA A 6 -13.07 -10.04 -0.51
C ALA A 6 -14.02 -9.47 0.55
N ALA A 7 -15.19 -8.98 0.14
CA ALA A 7 -16.21 -8.49 1.07
C ALA A 7 -16.63 -9.55 2.09
N LYS A 8 -16.81 -10.80 1.66
CA LYS A 8 -17.14 -11.91 2.57
C LYS A 8 -15.95 -12.28 3.48
N ALA A 9 -14.72 -12.21 2.98
CA ALA A 9 -13.55 -12.45 3.82
C ALA A 9 -13.39 -11.38 4.91
N TRP A 10 -13.71 -10.12 4.58
CA TRP A 10 -13.65 -8.99 5.51
C TRP A 10 -14.68 -9.04 6.63
N GLU A 11 -15.75 -9.84 6.50
CA GLU A 11 -16.68 -10.13 7.62
C GLU A 11 -15.97 -10.91 8.74
N GLU A 12 -14.96 -11.72 8.41
CA GLU A 12 -14.19 -12.52 9.35
C GLU A 12 -12.88 -11.84 9.78
N SER A 13 -12.18 -11.20 8.84
CA SER A 13 -10.95 -10.45 9.11
C SER A 13 -10.61 -9.47 7.99
N THR A 14 -10.23 -8.25 8.38
CA THR A 14 -9.72 -7.22 7.47
C THR A 14 -8.20 -7.26 7.29
N GLY A 15 -7.50 -8.16 7.99
CA GLY A 15 -6.04 -8.23 7.99
C GLY A 15 -5.35 -7.27 8.97
N GLU A 16 -6.08 -6.69 9.93
CA GLU A 16 -5.49 -5.83 10.97
C GLU A 16 -4.34 -6.55 11.71
N GLY A 17 -3.22 -5.85 11.89
CA GLY A 17 -2.02 -6.39 12.54
C GLY A 17 -1.13 -7.26 11.63
N VAL A 18 -1.55 -7.58 10.40
CA VAL A 18 -0.73 -8.31 9.44
C VAL A 18 0.20 -7.35 8.71
N THR A 19 1.50 -7.65 8.70
CA THR A 19 2.50 -6.94 7.90
C THR A 19 2.77 -7.68 6.60
N VAL A 20 2.67 -6.99 5.46
CA VAL A 20 2.97 -7.53 4.12
C VAL A 20 4.18 -6.78 3.56
N ALA A 21 5.19 -7.53 3.08
CA ALA A 21 6.35 -6.94 2.41
C ALA A 21 6.09 -6.81 0.90
N VAL A 22 6.21 -5.60 0.37
CA VAL A 22 6.18 -5.32 -1.07
C VAL A 22 7.62 -5.25 -1.58
N ILE A 23 7.99 -6.19 -2.46
CA ILE A 23 9.31 -6.25 -3.09
C ILE A 23 9.14 -5.72 -4.52
N ASP A 24 9.30 -4.40 -4.68
CA ASP A 24 9.03 -3.68 -5.92
C ASP A 24 9.99 -2.48 -6.08
N ASP A 25 9.67 -1.53 -6.94
CA ASP A 25 10.45 -0.30 -7.16
C ASP A 25 10.41 0.71 -6.01
N GLY A 26 9.38 0.64 -5.16
CA GLY A 26 9.20 1.45 -3.96
C GLY A 26 7.72 1.70 -3.72
N VAL A 27 7.38 2.36 -2.62
CA VAL A 27 5.98 2.72 -2.31
C VAL A 27 5.94 4.17 -1.86
N ASP A 28 5.11 5.00 -2.47
CA ASP A 28 4.85 6.34 -1.93
C ASP A 28 4.04 6.23 -0.64
N GLY A 29 4.75 6.28 0.50
CA GLY A 29 4.14 6.27 1.82
C GLY A 29 3.39 7.56 2.16
N SER A 30 3.50 8.61 1.34
CA SER A 30 2.76 9.86 1.52
C SER A 30 1.42 9.89 0.78
N HIS A 31 1.16 8.92 -0.10
CA HIS A 31 -0.09 8.82 -0.84
C HIS A 31 -1.29 8.83 0.12
N PRO A 32 -2.34 9.64 -0.13
CA PRO A 32 -3.46 9.83 0.82
C PRO A 32 -4.09 8.54 1.33
N ASP A 33 -4.17 7.53 0.46
CA ASP A 33 -4.75 6.21 0.75
C ASP A 33 -3.82 5.24 1.46
N LEU A 34 -2.53 5.59 1.59
CA LEU A 34 -1.48 4.73 2.12
C LEU A 34 -0.77 5.32 3.36
N LYS A 35 -0.96 6.62 3.65
CA LYS A 35 -0.23 7.37 4.70
C LYS A 35 -0.31 6.83 6.14
N ARG A 36 -1.02 5.74 6.38
CA ARG A 36 -1.08 5.02 7.67
C ARG A 36 -0.84 3.52 7.57
N ASN A 37 -0.68 2.99 6.35
CA ASN A 37 -0.51 1.56 6.10
C ASN A 37 0.88 1.21 5.54
N VAL A 38 1.75 2.20 5.32
CA VAL A 38 3.13 2.01 4.87
C VAL A 38 4.10 2.20 6.03
N LEU A 39 4.86 1.16 6.34
CA LEU A 39 5.98 1.19 7.28
C LEU A 39 7.29 1.54 6.54
N ASN A 40 8.30 2.00 7.27
CA ASN A 40 9.63 2.17 6.70
C ASN A 40 10.17 0.83 6.21
N GLY A 41 10.52 0.77 4.92
CA GLY A 41 11.13 -0.38 4.27
C GLY A 41 12.64 -0.24 4.13
N ARG A 42 13.24 -1.07 3.28
CA ARG A 42 14.67 -0.97 2.91
C ARG A 42 14.83 -0.95 1.41
N ASN A 43 15.60 0.02 0.92
CA ASN A 43 16.04 0.08 -0.46
C ASN A 43 17.28 -0.81 -0.64
N PHE A 44 17.19 -1.80 -1.54
CA PHE A 44 18.27 -2.74 -1.85
C PHE A 44 18.91 -2.50 -3.23
N THR A 45 18.48 -1.47 -3.95
CA THR A 45 18.95 -1.20 -5.32
C THR A 45 20.37 -0.60 -5.37
N GLY A 46 20.90 -0.16 -4.23
CA GLY A 46 22.16 0.59 -4.14
C GLY A 46 22.05 2.06 -4.55
N SER A 47 20.85 2.52 -4.94
CA SER A 47 20.55 3.93 -5.19
C SER A 47 20.30 4.69 -3.88
N ALA A 48 20.39 6.01 -3.92
CA ALA A 48 19.98 6.86 -2.80
C ALA A 48 18.45 6.91 -2.67
N GLY A 49 17.96 7.07 -1.44
CA GLY A 49 16.52 7.22 -1.15
C GLY A 49 15.96 6.07 -0.33
N GLU A 50 14.84 6.36 0.32
CA GLU A 50 14.10 5.43 1.17
C GLU A 50 13.14 4.56 0.35
N ALA A 51 12.82 3.36 0.82
CA ALA A 51 11.90 2.46 0.12
C ALA A 51 10.44 2.93 0.15
N ASN A 52 10.09 3.82 1.07
CA ASN A 52 8.75 4.39 1.23
C ASN A 52 8.63 5.81 0.63
N ALA A 53 9.52 6.17 -0.29
CA ALA A 53 9.45 7.42 -1.04
C ALA A 53 8.82 7.20 -2.43
N GLU A 54 8.25 8.27 -2.98
CA GLU A 54 7.81 8.30 -4.38
C GLU A 54 8.98 7.95 -5.32
N THR A 55 8.68 7.15 -6.34
CA THR A 55 9.65 6.73 -7.36
C THR A 55 9.23 7.24 -8.74
N LYS A 56 10.08 7.06 -9.76
CA LYS A 56 9.75 7.41 -11.15
C LYS A 56 8.64 6.54 -11.75
N ASN A 57 8.38 5.40 -11.13
CA ASN A 57 7.34 4.45 -11.49
C ASN A 57 6.39 4.28 -10.29
N ASP A 58 5.11 4.13 -10.57
CA ASP A 58 4.07 4.01 -9.55
C ASP A 58 3.70 2.55 -9.27
N HIS A 59 4.39 1.59 -9.89
CA HIS A 59 4.04 0.17 -9.82
C HIS A 59 3.97 -0.36 -8.38
N GLY A 60 4.99 -0.16 -7.56
CA GLY A 60 4.95 -0.60 -6.17
C GLY A 60 3.91 0.15 -5.33
N THR A 61 3.67 1.45 -5.59
CA THR A 61 2.58 2.22 -4.97
C THR A 61 1.20 1.66 -5.34
N ALA A 62 0.98 1.33 -6.61
CA ALA A 62 -0.27 0.74 -7.10
C ALA A 62 -0.50 -0.65 -6.50
N MET A 63 0.54 -1.48 -6.41
CA MET A 63 0.50 -2.78 -5.75
C MET A 63 0.19 -2.64 -4.25
N ALA A 64 0.81 -1.69 -3.56
CA ALA A 64 0.50 -1.38 -2.16
C ALA A 64 -0.96 -0.91 -1.99
N GLY A 65 -1.49 -0.14 -2.95
CA GLY A 65 -2.89 0.26 -2.98
C GLY A 65 -3.86 -0.91 -3.06
N LEU A 66 -3.57 -1.92 -3.90
CA LEU A 66 -4.38 -3.14 -3.98
C LEU A 66 -4.37 -3.96 -2.68
N ILE A 67 -3.26 -3.92 -1.93
CA ILE A 67 -3.08 -4.68 -0.69
C ILE A 67 -3.73 -3.97 0.49
N ALA A 68 -3.51 -2.66 0.63
CA ALA A 68 -3.79 -1.94 1.87
C ALA A 68 -4.23 -0.48 1.66
N ALA A 69 -4.87 -0.11 0.56
CA ALA A 69 -5.52 1.21 0.49
C ALA A 69 -6.68 1.32 1.48
N HIS A 70 -6.87 2.50 2.07
CA HIS A 70 -8.02 2.78 2.95
C HIS A 70 -9.37 2.88 2.20
N GLY A 71 -9.36 2.84 0.86
CA GLY A 71 -10.57 2.97 0.04
C GLY A 71 -11.14 4.40 0.02
N SER A 72 -10.42 5.38 0.54
CA SER A 72 -10.71 6.79 0.36
C SER A 72 -10.38 7.18 -1.09
N GLY A 73 -11.32 7.03 -2.02
CA GLY A 73 -11.19 7.74 -3.30
C GLY A 73 -10.89 9.24 -3.09
N ALA A 74 -10.56 9.97 -4.16
CA ALA A 74 -10.10 11.37 -4.16
C ALA A 74 -10.92 12.42 -3.36
N ASP A 75 -12.00 12.01 -2.70
CA ASP A 75 -12.91 12.82 -1.92
C ASP A 75 -12.81 12.37 -0.44
N GLY A 76 -11.85 12.96 0.27
CA GLY A 76 -11.67 12.77 1.70
C GLY A 76 -12.79 13.42 2.53
N GLU A 77 -13.98 12.85 2.52
CA GLU A 77 -15.07 13.23 3.44
C GLU A 77 -15.41 12.09 4.40
N ASN A 78 -15.02 12.28 5.67
CA ASN A 78 -15.79 11.91 6.85
C ASN A 78 -15.82 13.13 7.76
#